data_AF-A0A3M8DRS6-F1
#
_entry.id   AF-A0A3M8DRS6-F1
#
_cell.length_a   1.000
_cell.length_b   1.000
_cell.length_c   1.000
_cell.angle_alpha   90.00
_cell.angle_beta   90.00
_cell.angle_gamma   90.00
#
_symmetry.space_group_name_H-M   'P 1'
#
loop_
_entity.id
_entity.type
_entity.pdbx_description
1 polymer ?
#
loop_
_entity_poly.entity_id
_entity_poly.type
_entity_poly.pdbx_seq_one_letter_code
_entity_poly.pdbx_strand_id
1 'polypeptide(L)' 'MNKRLQSDDVQISEDKKKWMQAVGIRKFHRPMRYYSRAGHIYSEEHIRDTPLEELIAGYEKTFKQTK' A
#
# COMPACT_ATOMS: atom_id res chain seq x y z
N MET A 1 -0.04 -8.02 28.92
CA MET A 1 -0.08 -8.97 27.79
C MET A 1 -0.32 -8.19 26.51
N ASN A 2 0.69 -8.06 25.63
CA ASN A 2 0.56 -7.36 24.35
C ASN A 2 -0.26 -8.22 23.39
N LYS A 3 -1.55 -7.91 23.22
CA LYS A 3 -2.37 -8.48 22.16
C LYS A 3 -1.83 -7.95 20.83
N ARG A 4 -1.00 -8.74 20.15
CA ARG A 4 -0.79 -8.59 18.70
C ARG A 4 -2.18 -8.61 18.08
N LEU A 5 -2.59 -7.52 17.43
CA LEU A 5 -3.71 -7.52 16.50
C LEU A 5 -3.39 -8.60 15.45
N GLN A 6 -3.89 -9.81 15.68
CA GLN A 6 -4.09 -10.77 14.60
C GLN A 6 -5.15 -10.14 13.71
N SER A 7 -4.74 -9.91 12.47
CA SER A 7 -5.49 -9.23 11.44
C SER A 7 -6.93 -9.73 11.43
N ASP A 8 -7.85 -8.82 11.74
CA ASP A 8 -9.26 -9.03 11.49
C ASP A 8 -9.40 -9.54 10.04
N ASP A 9 -9.88 -10.77 9.89
CA ASP A 9 -10.56 -11.18 8.67
C ASP A 9 -11.82 -10.32 8.59
N VAL A 10 -11.65 -9.06 8.21
CA VAL A 10 -12.74 -8.18 7.80
C VAL A 10 -13.41 -8.96 6.68
N GLN A 11 -14.58 -9.54 6.95
CA GLN A 11 -15.33 -10.29 5.95
C GLN A 11 -15.73 -9.33 4.83
N ILE A 12 -14.88 -9.23 3.81
CA ILE A 12 -15.18 -8.52 2.57
C ILE A 12 -16.28 -9.33 1.88
N SER A 13 -17.41 -8.68 1.56
CA SER A 13 -18.49 -9.33 0.83
C SER A 13 -18.05 -9.80 -0.56
N GLU A 14 -18.70 -10.84 -1.09
CA GLU A 14 -18.39 -11.39 -2.42
C GLU A 14 -18.51 -10.34 -3.54
N ASP A 15 -19.50 -9.45 -3.48
CA ASP A 15 -19.64 -8.36 -4.46
C ASP A 15 -18.46 -7.40 -4.44
N LYS A 16 -17.95 -7.08 -3.24
CA LYS A 16 -16.75 -6.25 -3.09
C LYS A 16 -15.51 -6.97 -3.63
N LYS A 17 -15.36 -8.28 -3.39
CA LYS A 17 -14.25 -9.07 -3.95
C LYS A 17 -14.28 -9.09 -5.48
N LYS A 18 -15.45 -9.30 -6.08
CA LYS A 18 -15.65 -9.27 -7.54
C LYS A 18 -15.27 -7.91 -8.12
N TRP A 19 -15.75 -6.82 -7.50
CA TRP A 19 -15.40 -5.47 -7.92
C TRP A 19 -13.88 -5.24 -7.81
N MET A 20 -13.27 -5.58 -6.67
CA MET A 20 -11.82 -5.47 -6.46
C MET A 20 -11.04 -6.22 -7.54
N GLN A 21 -11.45 -7.43 -7.88
CA GLN A 21 -10.82 -8.20 -8.96
C GLN A 21 -10.99 -7.51 -10.32
N ALA A 22 -12.19 -7.00 -10.64
CA ALA A 22 -12.48 -6.33 -11.90
C ALA A 22 -11.68 -5.04 -12.09
N VAL A 23 -11.45 -4.28 -11.02
CA VAL A 23 -10.62 -3.06 -11.06
C VAL A 23 -9.13 -3.31 -10.77
N GLY A 24 -8.73 -4.58 -10.61
CA GLY A 24 -7.34 -4.98 -10.43
C GLY A 24 -6.74 -4.71 -9.03
N ILE A 25 -7.57 -4.48 -8.00
CA ILE A 25 -7.13 -4.36 -6.61
C ILE A 25 -6.66 -5.73 -6.10
N ARG A 26 -5.47 -5.77 -5.50
CA ARG A 26 -4.84 -7.00 -4.99
C ARG A 26 -4.56 -6.89 -3.49
N LYS A 27 -4.57 -8.04 -2.82
CA LYS A 27 -4.13 -8.14 -1.42
C LYS A 27 -2.61 -8.16 -1.38
N PHE A 28 -2.03 -7.34 -0.49
CA PHE A 28 -0.60 -7.35 -0.24
C PHE A 28 -0.26 -8.39 0.84
N HIS A 29 0.87 -9.07 0.66
CA HIS A 29 1.37 -10.05 1.63
C HIS A 29 1.83 -9.40 2.94
N ARG A 30 2.26 -8.13 2.88
CA ARG A 30 2.79 -7.37 4.01
C ARG A 30 2.03 -6.06 4.17
N PRO A 31 1.92 -5.52 5.41
CA PRO A 31 1.17 -4.30 5.65
C PRO A 31 1.83 -3.11 4.97
N MET A 32 1.04 -2.39 4.20
CA MET A 32 1.40 -1.11 3.60
C MET A 32 1.12 0.00 4.63
N ARG A 33 2.16 0.45 5.33
CA ARG A 33 2.02 1.29 6.53
C ARG A 33 2.16 2.79 6.26
N TYR A 34 2.91 3.15 5.24
CA TYR A 34 3.27 4.54 4.97
C TYR A 34 2.51 5.02 3.75
N TYR A 35 1.84 6.16 3.85
CA TYR A 35 1.16 6.80 2.71
C TYR A 35 1.70 8.21 2.51
N SER A 36 1.82 8.63 1.25
CA SER A 36 2.26 9.98 0.89
C SER A 36 1.10 10.84 0.41
N ARG A 37 1.28 12.17 0.42
CA ARG A 37 0.29 13.11 -0.15
C ARG A 37 0.06 12.91 -1.65
N ALA A 38 1.02 12.32 -2.36
CA ALA A 38 0.92 11.99 -3.77
C ALA A 38 0.11 10.71 -4.05
N GLY A 39 -0.47 10.08 -3.01
CA GLY A 39 -1.24 8.84 -3.15
C GLY A 39 -0.37 7.59 -3.22
N HIS A 40 0.93 7.68 -2.90
CA HIS A 40 1.77 6.50 -2.80
C HIS A 40 1.55 5.79 -1.49
N ILE A 41 1.64 4.47 -1.54
CA ILE A 41 1.61 3.63 -0.36
C ILE A 41 2.89 2.81 -0.39
N TYR A 42 3.57 2.70 0.75
CA TYR A 42 4.81 1.95 0.91
C TYR A 42 4.71 0.96 2.06
N SER A 43 5.31 -0.23 1.88
CA SER A 43 5.57 -1.15 2.98
C SER A 43 6.79 -0.70 3.77
N GLU A 44 6.86 -1.10 5.04
CA GLU A 44 7.99 -0.78 5.91
C GLU A 44 9.32 -1.31 5.38
N GLU A 45 9.30 -2.52 4.82
CA GLU A 45 10.50 -3.12 4.24
C GLU A 45 10.91 -2.43 2.96
N HIS A 46 9.96 -2.00 2.12
CA HIS A 46 10.32 -1.24 0.93
C HIS A 46 11.03 0.05 1.31
N ILE A 47 10.58 0.78 2.34
CA ILE A 47 11.29 1.97 2.83
C ILE A 47 12.67 1.62 3.38
N ARG A 48 12.79 0.53 4.14
CA ARG A 48 14.05 0.12 4.76
C ARG A 48 15.09 -0.36 3.73
N ASP A 49 14.63 -1.08 2.71
CA ASP A 49 15.51 -1.79 1.78
C ASP A 49 15.81 -0.95 0.52
N THR A 50 15.05 0.14 0.28
CA THR A 50 15.23 1.03 -0.88
C THR A 50 16.05 2.27 -0.49
N PRO A 51 17.12 2.62 -1.23
CA PRO A 51 17.86 3.85 -1.02
C PRO A 51 16.98 5.10 -1.10
N LEU A 52 17.32 6.12 -0.31
CA LEU A 52 16.56 7.37 -0.26
C LEU A 52 16.42 8.04 -1.64
N GLU A 53 17.48 8.02 -2.45
CA GLU A 53 17.50 8.61 -3.79
C GLU A 53 16.44 7.98 -4.71
N GLU A 54 16.26 6.65 -4.63
CA GLU A 54 15.25 5.93 -5.39
C GLU A 54 13.84 6.23 -4.90
N LEU A 55 13.64 6.35 -3.58
CA LEU A 55 12.36 6.74 -3.00
C LEU A 55 11.94 8.15 -3.47
N ILE A 56 12.89 9.09 -3.51
CA ILE A 56 12.66 10.46 -4.00
C ILE A 56 12.34 10.43 -5.50
N ALA A 57 13.14 9.75 -6.31
CA ALA A 57 12.91 9.65 -7.75
C ALA A 57 11.53 9.04 -8.07
N GLY A 58 11.15 7.98 -7.34
CA GLY A 58 9.83 7.37 -7.43
C GLY A 58 8.71 8.33 -7.02
N TYR A 59 8.89 9.10 -5.95
CA TYR A 59 7.94 10.11 -5.51
C TYR A 59 7.72 11.21 -6.57
N GLU A 60 8.81 11.77 -7.10
CA GLU A 60 8.78 12.86 -8.06
C GLU A 60 8.15 12.47 -9.40
N LYS A 61 8.39 11.24 -9.87
CA LYS A 61 7.86 10.74 -11.14
C LYS A 61 6.33 10.76 -11.18
N THR A 62 5.68 10.44 -10.08
CA THR A 62 4.21 10.43 -10.01
C THR A 62 3.66 11.81 -9.69
N PHE A 63 4.34 12.59 -8.84
CA PHE A 63 3.90 13.94 -8.49
C PHE A 63 3.85 14.90 -9.71
N LYS A 64 4.74 14.69 -10.70
CA LYS A 64 4.74 15.48 -11.95
C LYS A 64 3.60 15.14 -12.92
N GLN A 65 2.90 14.01 -12.75
CA GLN A 65 1.78 13.62 -13.61
C GLN A 65 0.43 14.18 -13.12
N THR A 66 0.38 14.73 -11.91
CA THR A 66 -0.85 15.22 -11.26
C THR A 66 -0.93 16.76 -11.21
N LYS A 67 0.03 17.47 -11.80
CA LYS A 67 0.05 18.94 -11.96
C LYS A 67 -0.04 19.31 -13.43
#